data_AF-A0A350I177-F1
#
_entry.id   AF-A0A350I177-F1
#
_cell.length_a   1.000
_cell.length_b   1.000
_cell.length_c   1.000
_cell.angle_alpha   90.00
_cell.angle_beta   90.00
_cell.angle_gamma   90.00
#
_symmetry.space_group_name_H-M   'P 1'
#
loop_
_entity.id
_entity.type
_entity.pdbx_description
1 polymer ?
#
loop_
_entity_poly.entity_id
_entity_poly.type
_entity_poly.pdbx_seq_one_letter_code
_entity_poly.pdbx_strand_id
1 'polypeptide(L)'
;MHFKFRIILASISLFTLIQSDRVTAASYEGFLPKKITEVKAFLNKHPSFDGRNIKIAILDSGVDPGAPGLSTTSEGLPKVIDILDATGSGDVDTSVIGTPNEDAQVEGLSGRRLQL
;
A
#
# COMPACT_ATOMS: atom_id res chain seq x y z
N MET A 1 44.68 -9.49 43.25
CA MET A 1 43.41 -10.26 43.34
C MET A 1 42.24 -9.30 43.27
N HIS A 2 41.29 -9.58 42.36
CA HIS A 2 39.90 -9.10 42.31
C HIS A 2 39.57 -7.69 41.78
N PHE A 3 39.45 -7.66 40.44
CA PHE A 3 38.48 -6.96 39.59
C PHE A 3 37.19 -6.46 40.26
N LYS A 4 36.79 -5.20 39.98
CA LYS A 4 35.40 -4.81 39.70
C LYS A 4 35.35 -3.66 38.67
N PHE A 5 35.37 -4.05 37.39
CA PHE A 5 34.91 -3.24 36.26
C PHE A 5 33.70 -4.01 35.72
N ARG A 6 32.48 -3.47 35.80
CA ARG A 6 31.32 -3.93 35.00
C ARG A 6 30.06 -3.07 35.18
N ILE A 7 29.57 -2.61 34.03
CA ILE A 7 28.16 -2.45 33.62
C ILE A 7 27.43 -1.20 34.11
N ILE A 8 27.53 -0.11 33.33
CA ILE A 8 26.39 0.79 33.04
C ILE A 8 26.56 1.36 31.61
N LEU A 9 26.32 0.57 30.57
CA LEU A 9 26.20 1.10 29.19
C LEU A 9 25.50 0.06 28.30
N ALA A 10 24.20 -0.15 28.51
CA ALA A 10 23.37 -0.94 27.59
C ALA A 10 21.85 -0.65 27.65
N SER A 11 21.37 0.29 28.47
CA SER A 11 19.94 0.44 28.72
C SER A 11 19.25 1.64 28.04
N ILE A 12 19.99 2.55 27.41
CA ILE A 12 19.37 3.71 26.74
C ILE A 12 19.06 3.46 25.26
N SER A 13 19.77 2.55 24.57
CA SER A 13 19.51 2.28 23.15
C SER A 13 18.40 1.27 22.85
N LEU A 14 17.93 0.49 23.83
CA LEU A 14 16.89 -0.52 23.59
C LEU A 14 15.46 0.04 23.71
N PHE A 15 15.27 1.18 24.38
CA PHE A 15 13.94 1.76 24.56
C PHE A 15 13.51 2.67 23.39
N THR A 16 14.46 3.20 22.62
CA THR A 16 14.18 4.07 21.47
C THR A 16 13.85 3.28 20.19
N LEU A 17 14.09 1.97 20.15
CA LEU A 17 13.76 1.12 18.99
C LEU A 17 12.32 0.58 19.02
N ILE A 18 11.60 0.71 20.13
CA ILE A 18 10.22 0.19 20.29
C ILE A 18 9.14 1.25 19.93
N GLN A 19 9.51 2.50 19.68
CA GLN A 19 8.55 3.58 19.38
C GLN A 19 8.59 4.14 17.96
N SER A 20 9.21 3.44 16.99
CA SER A 20 9.23 3.93 15.59
C SER A 20 8.03 3.49 14.74
N ASP A 21 7.24 2.49 15.14
CA ASP A 21 6.24 1.88 14.25
C ASP A 21 4.78 2.22 14.58
N ARG A 22 4.52 3.33 15.28
CA ARG A 22 3.17 3.91 15.28
C ARG A 22 3.11 5.01 14.23
N VAL A 23 3.15 4.59 12.96
CA VAL A 23 2.41 5.31 11.93
C VAL A 23 0.97 5.35 12.43
N THR A 24 0.53 6.50 12.92
CA THR A 24 -0.86 6.75 13.27
C THR A 24 -1.65 6.61 11.97
N ALA A 25 -2.11 5.39 11.67
CA ALA A 25 -3.13 5.19 10.66
C ALA A 25 -4.29 6.10 11.08
N ALA A 26 -4.67 7.03 10.22
CA ALA A 26 -5.81 7.91 10.46
C ALA A 26 -6.97 7.05 10.97
N SER A 27 -7.54 7.39 12.13
CA SER A 27 -8.65 6.61 12.67
C SER A 27 -9.86 6.80 11.76
N TYR A 28 -10.11 5.84 10.88
CA TYR A 28 -11.34 5.77 10.07
C TYR A 28 -12.62 5.53 10.92
N GLU A 29 -12.51 5.66 12.25
CA GLU A 29 -13.64 5.61 13.16
C GLU A 29 -14.52 6.83 12.91
N GLY A 30 -15.58 6.65 12.12
CA GLY A 30 -16.55 7.70 11.78
C GLY A 30 -17.14 7.55 10.39
N PHE A 31 -16.35 7.11 9.40
CA PHE A 31 -16.82 6.96 8.01
C PHE A 31 -17.65 5.69 7.79
N LEU A 32 -17.32 4.62 8.51
CA LEU A 32 -18.01 3.35 8.44
C LEU A 32 -18.67 3.05 9.79
N PRO A 33 -20.00 2.89 9.85
CA PRO A 33 -20.74 2.77 11.10
C PRO A 33 -20.63 1.36 11.72
N LYS A 34 -19.40 0.96 12.11
CA LYS A 34 -19.05 -0.39 12.60
C LYS A 34 -19.71 -0.78 13.93
N LYS A 35 -20.11 0.21 14.74
CA LYS A 35 -20.75 -0.03 16.04
C LYS A 35 -22.21 -0.44 15.87
N ILE A 36 -22.97 0.31 15.06
CA ILE A 36 -24.41 0.04 14.85
C ILE A 36 -24.64 -1.15 13.93
N THR A 37 -23.69 -1.47 13.02
CA THR A 37 -23.76 -2.69 12.20
C THR A 37 -23.28 -3.93 12.95
N GLU A 38 -22.80 -3.78 14.19
CA GLU A 38 -22.30 -4.86 15.04
C GLU A 38 -21.19 -5.73 14.41
N VAL A 39 -20.52 -5.24 13.36
CA VAL A 39 -19.54 -6.03 12.61
C VAL A 39 -18.39 -6.53 13.50
N LYS A 40 -17.98 -5.73 14.50
CA LYS A 40 -16.96 -6.13 15.48
C LYS A 40 -17.46 -7.32 16.33
N ALA A 41 -18.71 -7.30 16.80
CA ALA A 41 -19.28 -8.39 17.59
C ALA A 41 -19.45 -9.66 16.77
N PHE A 42 -19.87 -9.53 15.51
CA PHE A 42 -19.99 -10.64 14.57
C PHE A 42 -18.63 -11.33 14.33
N LEU A 43 -17.58 -10.56 14.02
CA LEU A 43 -16.24 -11.10 13.79
C LEU A 43 -15.63 -11.71 15.05
N ASN A 44 -15.90 -11.18 16.24
CA ASN A 44 -15.48 -11.80 17.49
C ASN A 44 -16.08 -13.20 17.69
N LYS A 45 -17.35 -13.39 17.29
CA LYS A 45 -18.04 -14.68 17.37
C LYS A 45 -17.64 -15.63 16.24
N HIS A 46 -17.28 -15.10 15.08
CA HIS A 46 -16.91 -15.85 13.87
C HIS A 46 -15.56 -15.35 13.30
N PRO A 47 -14.42 -15.65 13.95
CA PRO A 47 -13.12 -15.04 13.59
C PRO A 47 -12.63 -15.35 12.17
N SER A 48 -13.12 -16.43 11.55
CA SER A 48 -12.78 -16.81 10.18
C SER A 48 -13.67 -16.18 9.11
N PHE A 49 -14.71 -15.41 9.50
CA PHE A 49 -15.69 -14.83 8.58
C PHE A 49 -15.30 -13.39 8.21
N ASP A 50 -14.01 -13.18 7.95
CA ASP A 50 -13.38 -11.88 7.70
C ASP A 50 -13.21 -11.58 6.19
N GLY A 51 -13.76 -12.43 5.32
CA GLY A 51 -13.70 -12.28 3.87
C GLY A 51 -12.48 -12.94 3.22
N ARG A 52 -11.65 -13.68 3.97
CA ARG A 52 -10.58 -14.50 3.38
C ARG A 52 -11.11 -15.44 2.29
N ASN A 53 -10.31 -15.67 1.26
CA ASN A 53 -10.67 -16.47 0.07
C ASN A 53 -11.84 -15.93 -0.78
N ILE A 54 -12.33 -14.70 -0.53
CA ILE A 54 -13.35 -14.04 -1.35
C ILE A 54 -12.71 -12.88 -2.13
N LYS A 55 -13.08 -12.76 -3.41
CA LYS A 55 -12.71 -11.63 -4.27
C LYS A 55 -13.95 -10.82 -4.59
N ILE A 56 -13.83 -9.50 -4.51
CA ILE A 56 -14.91 -8.55 -4.80
C ILE A 56 -14.42 -7.61 -5.90
N ALA A 57 -15.23 -7.44 -6.95
CA ALA A 57 -15.02 -6.39 -7.94
C ALA A 57 -15.83 -5.15 -7.56
N ILE A 58 -15.21 -3.97 -7.65
CA ILE A 58 -15.85 -2.68 -7.36
C ILE A 58 -15.93 -1.92 -8.67
N LEU A 59 -17.16 -1.62 -9.12
CA LEU A 59 -17.42 -0.80 -10.30
C LEU A 59 -17.75 0.61 -9.81
N ASP A 60 -16.74 1.47 -9.85
CA ASP A 60 -16.77 2.85 -9.36
C ASP A 60 -15.84 3.71 -10.25
N SER A 61 -15.64 4.96 -9.87
CA SER A 61 -14.76 5.95 -10.51
C SER A 61 -13.26 5.67 -10.36
N GLY A 62 -12.86 4.73 -9.50
CA GLY A 62 -11.47 4.36 -9.26
C GLY A 62 -11.17 4.09 -7.78
N VAL A 63 -9.91 3.78 -7.47
CA VAL A 63 -9.43 3.53 -6.11
C VAL A 63 -7.96 3.89 -5.97
N ASP A 64 -7.56 4.42 -4.80
CA ASP A 64 -6.16 4.58 -4.42
C ASP A 64 -5.67 3.34 -3.63
N PRO A 65 -4.85 2.46 -4.21
CA PRO A 65 -4.32 1.28 -3.50
C PRO A 65 -3.32 1.64 -2.39
N GLY A 66 -2.77 2.86 -2.40
CA GLY A 66 -1.87 3.36 -1.35
C GLY A 66 -2.60 3.81 -0.08
N ALA A 67 -3.93 3.92 -0.13
CA ALA A 67 -4.72 4.36 1.01
C ALA A 67 -4.58 3.39 2.22
N PRO A 68 -4.41 3.91 3.45
CA PRO A 68 -4.32 3.05 4.62
C PRO A 68 -5.56 2.16 4.77
N GLY A 69 -5.35 0.88 5.04
CA GLY A 69 -6.43 -0.13 5.10
C GLY A 69 -6.73 -0.84 3.77
N LEU A 70 -6.09 -0.43 2.67
CA LEU A 70 -6.09 -1.15 1.39
C LEU A 70 -4.76 -1.85 1.06
N SER A 71 -3.79 -1.83 1.98
CA SER A 71 -2.47 -2.44 1.77
C SER A 71 -2.53 -3.99 1.78
N THR A 72 -3.01 -4.58 2.88
CA THR A 72 -2.98 -6.05 3.08
C THR A 72 -4.29 -6.62 3.60
N THR A 73 -4.53 -7.90 3.33
CA THR A 73 -5.64 -8.70 3.89
C THR A 73 -5.29 -9.19 5.30
N SER A 74 -6.25 -9.83 5.99
CA SER A 74 -6.01 -10.50 7.27
C SER A 74 -5.00 -11.65 7.18
N GLU A 75 -4.76 -12.18 5.99
CA GLU A 75 -3.76 -13.22 5.70
C GLU A 75 -2.41 -12.64 5.26
N GLY A 76 -2.25 -11.32 5.29
CA GLY A 76 -1.01 -10.63 4.92
C GLY A 76 -0.74 -10.53 3.42
N LEU A 77 -1.72 -10.89 2.59
CA LEU A 77 -1.63 -10.80 1.13
C LEU A 77 -2.00 -9.39 0.63
N PRO A 78 -1.61 -8.96 -0.58
CA PRO A 78 -2.09 -7.72 -1.17
C PRO A 78 -3.62 -7.69 -1.25
N LYS A 79 -4.24 -6.59 -0.80
CA LYS A 79 -5.70 -6.49 -0.75
C LYS A 79 -6.33 -6.04 -2.07
N VAL A 80 -5.64 -5.17 -2.82
CA VAL A 80 -5.98 -4.82 -4.20
C VAL A 80 -5.12 -5.68 -5.12
N ILE A 81 -5.77 -6.50 -5.95
CA ILE A 81 -5.08 -7.42 -6.86
C ILE A 81 -5.06 -6.91 -8.31
N ASP A 82 -5.99 -6.04 -8.67
CA ASP A 82 -6.11 -5.46 -10.00
C ASP A 82 -6.90 -4.15 -9.96
N ILE A 83 -6.61 -3.25 -10.91
CA ILE A 83 -7.32 -1.99 -11.13
C ILE A 83 -7.45 -1.80 -12.64
N LEU A 84 -8.69 -1.65 -13.10
CA LEU A 84 -9.02 -1.46 -14.51
C LEU A 84 -9.73 -0.12 -14.69
N ASP A 85 -9.23 0.72 -15.59
CA ASP A 85 -10.01 1.81 -16.19
C ASP A 85 -10.79 1.24 -17.38
N ALA A 86 -12.09 1.03 -17.19
CA ALA A 86 -12.98 0.54 -18.25
C ALA A 86 -13.55 1.66 -19.15
N THR A 87 -13.17 2.92 -18.90
CA THR A 87 -13.66 4.07 -19.66
C THR A 87 -12.82 4.36 -20.91
N GLY A 88 -11.57 3.87 -20.94
CA GLY A 88 -10.58 4.20 -21.98
C GLY A 88 -9.99 5.61 -21.84
N SER A 89 -10.26 6.32 -20.74
CA SER A 89 -9.78 7.69 -20.54
C SER A 89 -8.26 7.80 -20.47
N GLY A 90 -7.60 6.71 -20.04
CA GLY A 90 -6.14 6.58 -19.98
C GLY A 90 -5.50 5.92 -21.22
N ASP A 91 -6.26 5.65 -22.28
CA ASP A 91 -5.72 4.96 -23.45
C ASP A 91 -4.67 5.82 -24.18
N VAL A 92 -3.53 5.19 -24.51
CA VAL A 92 -2.45 5.82 -25.27
C VAL A 92 -2.13 4.97 -26.49
N ASP A 93 -2.22 5.57 -27.67
CA ASP A 93 -1.79 4.93 -28.91
C ASP A 93 -0.26 4.78 -28.94
N THR A 94 0.20 3.54 -28.87
CA THR A 94 1.62 3.15 -28.90
C THR A 94 2.01 2.45 -30.21
N SER A 95 1.21 2.63 -31.27
CA SER A 95 1.45 2.01 -32.59
C SER A 95 2.69 2.55 -33.32
N VAL A 96 3.15 3.75 -32.99
CA VAL A 96 4.33 4.37 -33.60
C VAL A 96 5.61 3.78 -33.01
N ILE A 97 6.46 3.20 -33.86
CA ILE A 97 7.78 2.69 -33.47
C ILE A 97 8.83 3.79 -33.69
N GLY A 98 9.37 4.32 -32.58
CA GLY A 98 10.51 5.24 -32.61
C GLY A 98 11.83 4.49 -32.70
N THR A 99 12.68 4.84 -33.67
CA THR A 99 14.06 4.32 -33.75
C THR A 99 15.02 5.37 -33.21
N PRO A 100 15.92 5.02 -32.27
CA PRO A 100 16.90 5.97 -31.74
C PRO A 100 17.90 6.40 -32.82
N ASN A 101 18.33 7.66 -32.79
CA ASN A 101 19.44 8.15 -33.62
C ASN A 101 20.81 7.74 -33.05
N GLU A 102 21.88 8.18 -33.70
CA GLU A 102 23.27 7.89 -33.30
C GLU A 102 23.62 8.37 -31.86
N ASP A 103 22.91 9.38 -31.36
CA ASP A 103 23.06 9.93 -30.00
C ASP A 103 22.13 9.25 -28.97
N ALA A 104 21.49 8.13 -29.33
CA ALA A 104 20.47 7.43 -28.51
C ALA A 104 19.25 8.30 -28.15
N GLN A 105 18.83 9.16 -29.09
CA GLN A 105 17.66 10.03 -28.93
C GLN A 105 16.50 9.58 -29.82
N VAL A 106 15.28 9.72 -29.30
CA VAL A 106 14.02 9.54 -30.07
C VAL A 106 13.22 10.83 -30.02
N GLU A 107 12.69 11.27 -31.16
CA GLU A 107 11.75 12.41 -31.19
C GLU A 107 10.35 11.93 -30.76
N GLY A 108 9.84 12.47 -29.66
CA GLY A 108 8.47 12.21 -29.20
C GLY A 108 7.43 13.01 -29.98
N LEU A 109 6.15 12.64 -29.86
CA LEU A 109 5.03 13.31 -30.56
C LEU A 109 4.88 14.81 -30.23
N SER A 110 5.47 15.26 -29.11
CA SER A 110 5.53 16.68 -28.74
C SER A 110 6.65 17.47 -29.43
N GLY A 111 7.47 16.82 -30.27
CA GLY A 111 8.70 17.37 -30.85
C GLY A 111 9.88 17.42 -29.86
N ARG A 112 9.68 17.01 -28.60
CA ARG A 112 10.76 16.90 -27.62
C ARG A 112 11.60 15.66 -27.91
N ARG A 113 12.93 15.81 -27.83
CA ARG A 113 13.86 14.69 -27.89
C ARG A 113 13.93 13.99 -26.53
N LEU A 114 13.67 12.69 -26.52
CA LEU A 114 13.78 11.80 -25.38
C LEU A 114 15.14 11.10 -25.43
N GLN A 115 15.90 11.17 -24.35
CA GLN A 115 17.14 10.40 -24.18
C GLN A 115 16.78 9.02 -23.64
N LEU A 116 17.29 7.98 -24.30
CA LEU A 116 17.18 6.60 -23.82
C LEU A 116 18.33 6.23 -22.87
#